data_AF-A0A6N8XBS4-F1
#
_entry.id   AF-A0A6N8XBS4-F1
#
_cell.length_a   1.000
_cell.length_b   1.000
_cell.length_c   1.000
_cell.angle_alpha   90.00
_cell.angle_beta   90.00
_cell.angle_gamma   90.00
#
_symmetry.space_group_name_H-M   'P 1'
#
loop_
_entity.id
_entity.type
_entity.pdbx_description
1 polymer ?
#
loop_
_entity_poly.entity_id
_entity_poly.type
_entity_poly.pdbx_seq_one_letter_code
_entity_poly.pdbx_strand_id
1 'polypeptide(L)'
;MNRRRGVLAIVPALALAAHAVQAAETLVHTQQGYGEAVRSARPGDTIILADGEWRDFEIVFAADGLPNKPITLTAETKGKVVIAGRSNLRIAGEHLVVSGLVFRDGHTPTNDVIAFRRTKQHLANHTRVT
;
A
#
# COMPACT_ATOMS: atom_id res chain seq x y z
N MET A 1 53.37 -6.51 -50.54
CA MET A 1 53.38 -7.56 -49.50
C MET A 1 52.68 -7.00 -48.26
N ASN A 2 51.81 -7.81 -47.66
CA ASN A 2 51.18 -7.68 -46.33
C ASN A 2 49.96 -6.76 -46.12
N ARG A 3 48.81 -7.45 -46.33
CA ARG A 3 47.46 -7.19 -45.83
C ARG A 3 47.44 -6.97 -44.31
N ARG A 4 46.68 -6.00 -43.82
CA ARG A 4 46.15 -5.98 -42.46
C ARG A 4 44.63 -5.97 -42.53
N ARG A 5 44.03 -7.14 -42.27
CA ARG A 5 42.58 -7.33 -42.15
C ARG A 5 42.15 -6.79 -40.78
N GLY A 6 41.34 -5.74 -40.77
CA GLY A 6 40.69 -5.26 -39.55
C GLY A 6 39.60 -6.24 -39.13
N VAL A 7 39.70 -6.76 -37.90
CA VAL A 7 38.66 -7.60 -37.29
C VAL A 7 37.61 -6.66 -36.70
N LEU A 8 36.39 -6.71 -37.23
CA LEU A 8 35.24 -5.98 -36.70
C LEU A 8 34.72 -6.76 -35.48
N ALA A 9 34.93 -6.25 -34.28
CA ALA A 9 34.39 -6.83 -33.05
C ALA A 9 32.91 -6.43 -32.91
N ILE A 10 32.00 -7.40 -33.03
CA ILE A 10 30.57 -7.22 -32.76
C ILE A 10 30.37 -7.36 -31.24
N VAL A 11 30.06 -6.25 -30.57
CA VAL A 11 29.64 -6.25 -29.15
C VAL A 11 28.15 -6.59 -29.11
N PRO A 12 27.72 -7.69 -28.46
CA PRO A 12 26.31 -7.98 -28.31
C PRO A 12 25.71 -7.03 -27.27
N ALA A 13 24.80 -6.16 -27.71
CA ALA A 13 24.01 -5.32 -26.83
C ALA A 13 23.02 -6.20 -26.06
N LEU A 14 23.30 -6.44 -24.78
CA LEU A 14 22.39 -7.12 -23.86
C LEU A 14 21.22 -6.19 -23.56
N ALA A 15 20.10 -6.36 -24.28
CA ALA A 15 18.89 -5.58 -24.07
C ALA A 15 18.30 -5.89 -22.69
N LEU A 16 18.45 -4.95 -21.75
CA LEU A 16 17.82 -5.02 -20.43
C LEU A 16 16.32 -4.79 -20.60
N ALA A 17 15.53 -5.86 -20.69
CA ALA A 17 14.08 -5.77 -20.72
C ALA A 17 13.60 -5.19 -19.38
N ALA A 18 13.17 -3.92 -19.40
CA ALA A 18 12.48 -3.29 -18.28
C ALA A 18 11.13 -3.98 -18.10
N HIS A 19 11.04 -4.90 -17.15
CA HIS A 19 9.78 -5.51 -16.76
C HIS A 19 8.98 -4.44 -16.03
N ALA A 20 7.90 -3.97 -16.64
CA ALA A 20 6.93 -3.13 -15.94
C ALA A 20 6.35 -3.97 -14.79
N VAL A 21 6.79 -3.69 -13.56
CA VAL A 21 6.18 -4.27 -12.36
C VAL A 21 4.74 -3.75 -12.33
N GLN A 22 3.79 -4.63 -12.57
CA GLN A 22 2.37 -4.31 -12.44
C GLN A 22 2.03 -4.09 -10.96
N ALA A 23 1.13 -3.14 -10.70
CA ALA A 23 0.59 -2.93 -9.36
C ALA A 23 -0.10 -4.21 -8.88
N ALA A 24 0.25 -4.66 -7.67
CA ALA A 24 -0.35 -5.85 -7.08
C ALA A 24 -1.64 -5.48 -6.33
N GLU A 25 -2.66 -6.31 -6.48
CA GLU A 25 -3.85 -6.30 -5.62
C GLU A 25 -3.78 -7.47 -4.66
N THR A 26 -3.87 -7.18 -3.36
CA THR A 26 -3.78 -8.19 -2.30
C THR A 26 -5.06 -8.18 -1.47
N LEU A 27 -5.93 -9.17 -1.69
CA LEU A 27 -7.09 -9.41 -0.84
C LEU A 27 -6.65 -10.06 0.47
N VAL A 28 -7.02 -9.47 1.60
CA VAL A 28 -6.70 -9.97 2.94
C VAL A 28 -7.97 -10.24 3.73
N HIS A 29 -7.98 -11.37 4.43
CA HIS A 29 -9.11 -11.83 5.25
C HIS A 29 -8.84 -11.73 6.76
N THR A 30 -7.61 -11.40 7.15
CA THR A 30 -7.19 -11.39 8.56
C THR A 30 -6.33 -10.18 8.87
N GLN A 31 -6.33 -9.76 10.14
CA GLN A 31 -5.47 -8.67 10.63
C GLN A 31 -3.98 -9.00 10.44
N GLN A 32 -3.59 -10.28 10.59
CA GLN A 32 -2.23 -10.73 10.31
C GLN A 32 -1.89 -10.56 8.81
N GLY A 33 -2.76 -11.04 7.92
CA GLY A 33 -2.56 -10.93 6.48
C GLY A 33 -2.48 -9.47 6.01
N TYR A 34 -3.29 -8.59 6.60
CA TYR A 34 -3.17 -7.14 6.40
C TYR A 34 -1.76 -6.65 6.79
N GLY A 35 -1.28 -7.02 7.98
CA GLY A 35 0.04 -6.60 8.45
C GLY A 35 1.17 -7.09 7.54
N GLU A 36 1.06 -8.30 7.00
CA GLU A 36 2.02 -8.84 6.01
C GLU A 36 1.96 -8.04 4.70
N ALA A 37 0.75 -7.78 4.19
CA ALA A 37 0.54 -7.01 2.96
C ALA A 37 1.11 -5.59 3.05
N VAL A 38 0.91 -4.87 4.17
CA VAL A 38 1.48 -3.54 4.39
C VAL A 38 3.01 -3.57 4.35
N ARG A 39 3.64 -4.58 4.96
CA ARG A 39 5.11 -4.70 4.98
C ARG A 39 5.71 -4.99 3.61
N SER A 40 4.97 -5.69 2.75
CA SER A 40 5.42 -6.02 1.39
C SER A 40 5.03 -4.99 0.33
N ALA A 41 4.13 -4.05 0.66
CA ALA A 41 3.55 -3.13 -0.31
C ALA A 41 4.60 -2.23 -0.97
N ARG A 42 4.43 -2.03 -2.27
CA ARG A 42 5.27 -1.18 -3.12
C ARG A 42 4.42 -0.07 -3.72
N PRO A 43 5.02 1.04 -4.16
CA PRO A 43 4.29 2.13 -4.81
C PRO A 43 3.39 1.63 -5.97
N GLY A 44 2.10 1.90 -5.84
CA GLY A 44 1.05 1.48 -6.79
C GLY A 44 0.20 0.31 -6.31
N ASP A 45 0.64 -0.44 -5.28
CA ASP A 45 -0.09 -1.61 -4.81
C ASP A 45 -1.38 -1.24 -4.07
N THR A 46 -2.33 -2.17 -4.09
CA THR A 46 -3.62 -2.06 -3.42
C THR A 46 -3.81 -3.22 -2.45
N ILE A 47 -4.07 -2.89 -1.19
CA ILE A 47 -4.46 -3.81 -0.13
C ILE A 47 -5.97 -3.73 0.01
N ILE A 48 -6.65 -4.86 -0.18
CA ILE A 48 -8.10 -4.96 -0.19
C ILE A 48 -8.53 -5.73 1.07
N LEU A 49 -9.28 -5.09 1.96
CA LEU A 49 -9.92 -5.78 3.07
C LEU A 49 -11.14 -6.54 2.55
N ALA A 50 -11.19 -7.84 2.79
CA ALA A 50 -12.36 -8.65 2.45
C ALA A 50 -13.62 -8.18 3.19
N ASP A 51 -14.77 -8.34 2.54
CA ASP A 51 -16.09 -8.00 3.06
C ASP A 51 -16.33 -8.66 4.43
N GLY A 52 -16.97 -7.91 5.34
CA GLY A 52 -17.31 -8.39 6.66
C GLY A 52 -16.91 -7.43 7.78
N GLU A 53 -17.00 -7.94 9.01
CA GLU A 53 -16.68 -7.19 10.21
C GLU A 53 -15.23 -7.43 10.65
N TRP A 54 -14.48 -6.34 10.77
CA TRP A 54 -13.14 -6.29 11.33
C TRP A 54 -13.22 -5.69 12.73
N ARG A 55 -13.34 -6.57 13.73
CA ARG A 55 -13.53 -6.20 15.13
C ARG A 55 -12.19 -6.05 15.86
N ASP A 56 -12.14 -5.07 16.78
CA ASP A 56 -11.00 -4.80 17.66
C ASP A 56 -9.67 -4.68 16.90
N PHE A 57 -9.71 -3.89 15.82
CA PHE A 57 -8.62 -3.73 14.87
C PHE A 57 -8.03 -2.32 14.93
N GLU A 58 -6.84 -2.21 15.51
CA GLU A 58 -6.04 -0.98 15.48
C GLU A 58 -5.19 -0.94 14.19
N ILE A 59 -5.77 -0.38 13.13
CA ILE A 59 -5.18 -0.36 11.79
C ILE A 59 -4.01 0.62 11.76
N VAL A 60 -2.82 0.13 11.41
CA VAL A 60 -1.67 0.99 11.07
C VAL A 60 -1.37 0.83 9.59
N PHE A 61 -1.62 1.88 8.82
CA PHE A 61 -1.28 1.96 7.41
C PHE A 61 -0.07 2.88 7.25
N ALA A 62 1.13 2.28 7.30
CA ALA A 62 2.39 3.01 7.23
C ALA A 62 3.22 2.48 6.07
N ALA A 63 3.35 3.27 5.01
CA ALA A 63 4.09 2.95 3.79
C ALA A 63 4.40 4.24 3.02
N ASP A 64 5.26 4.13 2.01
CA ASP A 64 5.64 5.27 1.16
C ASP A 64 5.34 4.96 -0.30
N GLY A 65 4.28 5.58 -0.83
CA GLY A 65 3.94 5.58 -2.24
C GLY A 65 4.72 6.64 -3.03
N LEU A 66 4.34 6.81 -4.30
CA LEU A 66 4.87 7.87 -5.16
C LEU A 66 3.72 8.76 -5.66
N PRO A 67 3.98 10.02 -6.06
CA PRO A 67 2.95 10.95 -6.54
C PRO A 67 2.00 10.37 -7.60
N ASN A 68 2.52 9.53 -8.49
CA ASN A 68 1.77 8.88 -9.58
C ASN A 68 1.46 7.40 -9.31
N LYS A 69 1.90 6.85 -8.18
CA LYS A 69 1.72 5.45 -7.78
C LYS A 69 1.48 5.38 -6.26
N PRO A 70 0.33 5.89 -5.79
CA PRO A 70 0.02 5.81 -4.38
C PRO A 70 -0.17 4.36 -3.94
N ILE A 71 0.01 4.08 -2.65
CA ILE A 71 -0.38 2.79 -2.07
C ILE A 71 -1.79 2.93 -1.51
N THR A 72 -2.66 1.98 -1.84
CA THR A 72 -4.09 2.06 -1.50
C THR A 72 -4.48 1.00 -0.49
N LEU A 73 -5.24 1.39 0.53
CA LEU A 73 -6.02 0.51 1.39
C LEU A 73 -7.49 0.71 1.07
N THR A 74 -8.20 -0.34 0.66
CA THR A 74 -9.62 -0.25 0.29
C THR A 74 -10.45 -1.41 0.82
N ALA A 75 -11.75 -1.20 0.93
CA ALA A 75 -12.72 -2.28 1.04
C ALA A 75 -12.86 -3.05 -0.28
N GLU A 76 -13.13 -4.36 -0.20
CA GLU A 76 -13.53 -5.21 -1.34
C GLU A 76 -14.81 -4.67 -1.98
N THR A 77 -15.90 -4.58 -1.21
CA THR A 77 -17.11 -3.85 -1.58
C THR A 77 -17.30 -2.63 -0.69
N LYS A 78 -17.39 -1.44 -1.30
CA LYS A 78 -17.66 -0.19 -0.57
C LYS A 78 -18.91 -0.31 0.31
N GLY A 79 -18.75 -0.02 1.60
CA GLY A 79 -19.84 -0.11 2.58
C GLY A 79 -20.02 -1.48 3.23
N LYS A 80 -19.31 -2.53 2.80
CA LYS A 80 -19.40 -3.88 3.37
C LYS A 80 -18.24 -4.27 4.28
N VAL A 81 -17.17 -3.47 4.34
CA VAL A 81 -16.10 -3.61 5.32
C VAL A 81 -16.41 -2.72 6.52
N VAL A 82 -16.82 -3.35 7.61
CA VAL A 82 -17.20 -2.67 8.86
C VAL A 82 -16.06 -2.81 9.86
N ILE A 83 -15.51 -1.68 10.30
CA ILE A 83 -14.51 -1.59 11.35
C ILE A 83 -15.24 -1.33 12.68
N ALA A 84 -15.29 -2.35 13.55
CA ALA A 84 -16.14 -2.38 14.75
C ALA A 84 -15.37 -2.61 16.05
N GLY A 85 -16.03 -2.48 17.20
CA GLY A 85 -15.40 -2.69 18.51
C GLY A 85 -14.35 -1.62 18.84
N ARG A 86 -13.26 -2.03 19.48
CA ARG A 86 -12.14 -1.17 19.89
C ARG A 86 -11.17 -0.97 18.73
N SER A 87 -11.55 -0.13 17.77
CA SER A 87 -10.83 0.01 16.50
C SER A 87 -10.48 1.46 16.15
N ASN A 88 -9.40 1.64 15.39
CA ASN A 88 -8.93 2.93 14.89
C ASN A 88 -8.12 2.75 13.60
N LEU A 89 -7.76 3.86 12.95
CA LEU A 89 -6.87 3.92 11.80
C LEU A 89 -5.80 5.00 12.01
N ARG A 90 -4.54 4.60 11.89
CA ARG A 90 -3.39 5.51 11.84
C ARG A 90 -2.69 5.39 10.50
N ILE A 91 -2.48 6.53 9.85
CA ILE A 91 -1.81 6.62 8.56
C ILE A 91 -0.47 7.33 8.75
N ALA A 92 0.59 6.86 8.10
CA ALA A 92 1.90 7.53 8.11
C ALA A 92 2.71 7.25 6.84
N GLY A 93 3.52 8.21 6.41
CA GLY A 93 4.31 8.15 5.18
C GLY A 93 3.76 9.07 4.09
N GLU A 94 4.07 8.76 2.84
CA GLU A 94 3.78 9.61 1.68
C GLU A 94 2.84 8.94 0.67
N HIS A 95 1.97 9.71 0.02
CA HIS A 95 1.15 9.28 -1.12
C HIS A 95 0.31 8.02 -0.84
N LEU A 96 -0.53 8.10 0.19
CA LEU A 96 -1.40 7.01 0.60
C LEU A 96 -2.87 7.31 0.29
N VAL A 97 -3.63 6.27 -0.01
CA VAL A 97 -5.08 6.37 -0.21
C VAL A 97 -5.77 5.35 0.69
N VAL A 98 -6.78 5.80 1.43
CA VAL A 98 -7.69 4.90 2.17
C VAL A 98 -9.11 5.14 1.67
N SER A 99 -9.84 4.08 1.33
CA SER A 99 -11.22 4.25 0.88
C SER A 99 -12.20 3.14 1.25
N GLY A 100 -13.48 3.49 1.40
CA GLY A 100 -14.58 2.52 1.46
C GLY A 100 -14.75 1.78 2.80
N LEU A 101 -14.03 2.19 3.84
CA LEU A 101 -14.14 1.62 5.18
C LEU A 101 -15.28 2.29 5.97
N VAL A 102 -16.06 1.51 6.71
CA VAL A 102 -17.16 2.01 7.55
C VAL A 102 -16.85 1.78 9.02
N PHE A 103 -16.63 2.84 9.80
CA PHE A 103 -16.48 2.76 11.25
C PHE A 103 -17.85 2.88 11.92
N ARG A 104 -18.30 1.83 12.61
CA ARG A 104 -19.55 1.82 13.40
C ARG A 104 -19.49 0.71 14.46
N ASP A 105 -20.48 0.65 15.36
CA ASP A 105 -20.61 -0.42 16.35
C ASP A 105 -19.35 -0.57 17.26
N GLY A 106 -18.74 0.57 17.60
CA GLY A 106 -17.44 0.61 18.26
C GLY A 106 -17.00 2.01 18.66
N HIS A 107 -15.80 2.10 19.23
CA HIS A 107 -15.12 3.34 19.59
C HIS A 107 -13.60 3.15 19.50
N THR A 108 -12.86 4.23 19.34
CA THR A 108 -11.39 4.16 19.37
C THR A 108 -10.89 3.81 20.78
N PRO A 109 -9.93 2.87 20.94
CA PRO A 109 -9.26 2.63 22.21
C PRO A 109 -8.20 3.70 22.53
N THR A 110 -8.11 4.74 21.71
CA THR A 110 -7.10 5.80 21.75
C THR A 110 -7.78 7.17 21.58
N ASN A 111 -7.03 8.24 21.35
CA ASN A 111 -7.62 9.59 21.28
C ASN A 111 -8.40 9.86 19.97
N ASP A 112 -8.06 9.18 18.89
CA ASP A 112 -8.55 9.50 17.54
C ASP A 112 -9.10 8.22 16.87
N VAL A 113 -10.20 8.32 16.12
CA VAL A 113 -10.68 7.20 15.27
C VAL A 113 -9.82 7.10 14.01
N ILE A 114 -9.53 8.23 13.37
CA ILE A 114 -8.64 8.32 12.21
C ILE A 114 -7.59 9.38 12.50
N ALA A 115 -6.31 9.02 12.38
CA ALA A 115 -5.19 9.93 12.56
C ALA A 115 -4.24 9.88 11.35
N PHE A 116 -3.90 11.06 10.81
CA PHE A 116 -2.90 11.26 9.77
C PHE A 116 -1.47 11.31 10.36
N ARG A 117 -1.22 10.42 11.33
CA ARG A 117 0.09 10.19 11.94
C ARG A 117 0.09 8.86 12.68
N ARG A 118 1.25 8.21 12.75
CA ARG A 118 1.49 7.09 13.67
C ARG A 118 2.04 7.57 15.01
N THR A 119 2.92 8.55 14.98
CA THR A 119 3.54 9.18 16.16
C THR A 119 3.64 10.69 15.93
N LYS A 120 4.18 11.48 16.88
CA LYS A 120 4.38 12.92 16.67
C LYS A 120 5.37 13.23 15.53
N GLN A 121 6.28 12.31 15.24
CA GLN A 121 7.34 12.45 14.24
C GLN A 121 6.98 11.77 12.92
N HIS A 122 6.15 10.72 12.94
CA HIS A 122 5.74 10.00 11.73
C HIS A 122 4.34 10.44 11.32
N LEU A 123 4.29 11.46 10.46
CA LEU A 123 3.07 12.04 9.89
C LEU A 123 2.69 11.35 8.57
N ALA A 124 1.47 11.60 8.09
CA ALA A 124 1.04 11.27 6.74
C ALA A 124 0.94 12.53 5.89
N ASN A 125 1.60 12.54 4.72
CA ASN A 125 1.53 13.63 3.75
C ASN A 125 1.02 13.10 2.41
N HIS A 126 0.51 14.02 1.57
CA HIS A 126 -0.07 13.71 0.25
C HIS A 126 -1.07 12.55 0.28
N THR A 127 -1.81 12.44 1.37
CA THR A 127 -2.68 11.30 1.70
C THR A 127 -4.14 11.68 1.55
N ARG A 128 -4.97 10.74 1.12
CA ARG A 128 -6.41 10.92 0.94
C ARG A 128 -7.20 9.84 1.67
N VAL A 129 -8.30 10.24 2.31
CA VAL A 129 -9.29 9.34 2.93
C VAL A 129 -10.67 9.65 2.34
N THR A 130 -11.43 8.63 1.90
CA THR A 130 -12.77 8.80 1.29
C THR A 130 -13.74 7.67 1.60
#